data_AF-A0A2W6YLX8-F1
#
_entry.id   AF-A0A2W6YLX8-F1
#
_cell.length_a   1.000
_cell.length_b   1.000
_cell.length_c   1.000
_cell.angle_alpha   90.00
_cell.angle_beta   90.00
_cell.angle_gamma   90.00
#
_symmetry.space_group_name_H-M   'P 1'
#
loop_
_entity.id
_entity.type
_entity.pdbx_description
1 polymer ?
#
loop_
_entity_poly.entity_id
_entity_poly.type
_entity_poly.pdbx_seq_one_letter_code
_entity_poly.pdbx_strand_id
1 'polypeptide(L)'
;MPALAFLRRAAQVFAAYPALIGPAFPQSDALVTTDWLEENLENPKVRIVEVRVEPGLYERGDIPGAQNVAWHTDLVDTVERDIAKPEKFQALARRLGVDKDVTVVLYGDSNNWFAAWGAWAFVIYGLPEPRRGAGSGREIFGSSRSAEPRRTAPAGPSRRFRRHP
;
A
#
# COMPACT_ATOMS: atom_id res chain seq x y z
N MET A 1 -32.13 -38.55 -42.11
CA MET A 1 -33.26 -38.60 -41.16
C MET A 1 -33.54 -40.06 -40.83
N PRO A 2 -33.50 -40.50 -39.56
CA PRO A 2 -32.64 -40.02 -38.45
C PRO A 2 -31.17 -40.40 -38.80
N ALA A 3 -30.27 -41.09 -38.07
CA ALA A 3 -29.97 -41.40 -36.64
C ALA A 3 -28.42 -41.63 -36.59
N LEU A 4 -27.63 -41.48 -35.52
CA LEU A 4 -27.81 -41.26 -34.08
C LEU A 4 -27.99 -42.50 -33.16
N ALA A 5 -26.88 -43.16 -32.81
CA ALA A 5 -26.72 -43.94 -31.56
C ALA A 5 -25.24 -44.15 -31.19
N PHE A 6 -24.96 -44.42 -29.91
CA PHE A 6 -23.68 -44.91 -29.34
C PHE A 6 -22.38 -44.13 -29.62
N LEU A 7 -22.21 -43.01 -28.91
CA LEU A 7 -20.93 -42.77 -28.23
C LEU A 7 -21.16 -42.81 -26.72
N ARG A 8 -20.54 -43.77 -26.02
CA ARG A 8 -20.71 -43.97 -24.57
C ARG A 8 -19.81 -42.99 -23.80
N ARG A 9 -20.42 -42.25 -22.86
CA ARG A 9 -19.79 -41.60 -21.68
C ARG A 9 -18.30 -41.24 -21.79
N ALA A 10 -18.01 -40.00 -22.19
CA ALA A 10 -16.91 -39.28 -21.55
C ALA A 10 -17.37 -38.90 -20.13
N ALA A 11 -17.06 -39.75 -19.14
CA ALA A 11 -17.34 -39.44 -17.75
C ALA A 11 -16.40 -38.32 -17.24
N GLN A 12 -16.87 -37.50 -16.31
CA GLN A 12 -16.10 -36.36 -15.80
C GLN A 12 -14.79 -36.81 -15.15
N VAL A 13 -13.67 -36.29 -15.64
CA VAL A 13 -12.46 -36.15 -14.82
C VAL A 13 -12.39 -34.69 -14.37
N PHE A 14 -13.19 -34.35 -13.37
CA PHE A 14 -12.87 -33.20 -12.53
C PHE A 14 -11.60 -33.55 -11.77
N ALA A 15 -10.45 -33.17 -12.32
CA ALA A 15 -9.18 -33.29 -11.64
C ALA A 15 -9.22 -32.38 -10.41
N ALA A 16 -9.51 -32.98 -9.25
CA ALA A 16 -9.44 -32.30 -7.97
C ALA A 16 -7.96 -31.99 -7.70
N TYR A 17 -7.52 -30.80 -8.13
CA TYR A 17 -6.27 -30.22 -7.65
C TYR A 17 -6.40 -30.07 -6.13
N PRO A 18 -5.60 -30.80 -5.32
CA PRO A 18 -5.51 -30.47 -3.91
C PRO A 18 -4.97 -29.04 -3.84
N ALA A 19 -5.65 -28.18 -3.06
CA ALA A 19 -5.13 -26.84 -2.81
C ALA A 19 -3.77 -26.99 -2.13
N LEU A 20 -2.69 -26.60 -2.83
CA LEU A 20 -1.34 -26.55 -2.28
C LEU A 20 -1.25 -25.37 -1.29
N ILE A 21 -1.86 -25.57 -0.12
CA ILE A 21 -1.54 -24.82 1.09
C ILE A 21 -0.12 -25.24 1.46
N GLY A 22 0.86 -24.56 0.85
CA GLY A 22 2.26 -24.68 1.24
C GLY A 22 2.44 -24.26 2.70
N PRO A 23 3.61 -24.57 3.31
CA PRO A 23 3.89 -24.09 4.66
C PRO A 23 3.74 -22.56 4.70
N ALA A 24 2.99 -22.06 5.68
CA ALA A 24 2.96 -20.63 5.94
C ALA A 24 4.40 -20.17 6.21
N PHE A 25 4.86 -19.17 5.45
CA PHE A 25 6.19 -18.61 5.66
C PHE A 25 6.32 -18.12 7.10
N PRO A 26 7.47 -18.32 7.77
CA PRO A 26 7.67 -17.82 9.13
C PRO A 26 7.44 -16.31 9.12
N GLN A 27 6.46 -15.86 9.91
CA GLN A 27 6.02 -14.47 9.92
C GLN A 27 7.14 -13.60 10.50
N SER A 28 7.85 -12.89 9.63
CA SER A 28 8.89 -11.96 10.02
C SER A 28 8.28 -10.71 10.65
N ASP A 29 8.94 -10.14 11.66
CA ASP A 29 8.55 -8.87 12.30
C ASP A 29 8.50 -7.68 11.33
N ALA A 30 9.05 -7.85 10.13
CA ALA A 30 9.04 -6.89 9.03
C ALA A 30 7.79 -6.98 8.14
N LEU A 31 6.73 -7.70 8.55
CA LEU A 31 5.41 -7.72 7.91
C LEU A 31 4.29 -7.41 8.92
N VAL A 32 3.37 -6.52 8.56
CA VAL A 32 2.15 -6.22 9.34
C VAL A 32 0.88 -6.59 8.56
N THR A 33 -0.12 -7.11 9.26
CA THR A 33 -1.45 -7.33 8.69
C THR A 33 -2.19 -6.01 8.49
N THR A 34 -3.21 -6.04 7.64
CA THR A 34 -4.17 -4.94 7.48
C THR A 34 -4.78 -4.53 8.81
N ASP A 35 -5.29 -5.51 9.57
CA ASP A 35 -5.93 -5.32 10.87
C ASP A 35 -5.01 -4.60 11.87
N TRP A 36 -3.73 -5.02 11.95
CA TRP A 36 -2.73 -4.36 12.80
C TRP A 36 -2.53 -2.89 12.41
N LEU A 37 -2.55 -2.58 11.11
CA LEU A 37 -2.39 -1.21 10.64
C LEU A 37 -3.63 -0.36 10.92
N GLU A 38 -4.83 -0.92 10.76
CA GLU A 38 -6.10 -0.26 11.12
C GLU A 38 -6.16 0.04 12.64
N GLU A 39 -5.70 -0.87 13.50
CA GLU A 39 -5.53 -0.65 14.94
C GLU A 39 -4.48 0.42 15.30
N ASN A 40 -3.55 0.74 14.39
CA ASN A 40 -2.40 1.61 14.65
C ASN A 40 -2.42 2.95 13.89
N LEU A 41 -3.48 3.29 13.15
CA LEU A 41 -3.56 4.54 12.37
C LEU A 41 -3.33 5.82 13.21
N GLU A 42 -3.81 5.84 14.46
CA GLU A 42 -3.65 6.97 15.37
C GLU A 42 -2.42 6.87 16.30
N ASN A 43 -1.58 5.84 16.13
CA ASN A 43 -0.44 5.59 17.02
C ASN A 43 0.70 6.59 16.73
N PRO A 44 1.08 7.48 17.68
CA PRO A 44 2.10 8.51 17.45
C PRO A 44 3.51 7.95 17.27
N LYS A 45 3.74 6.66 17.54
CA LYS A 45 4.99 5.93 17.24
C LYS A 45 4.98 5.19 15.89
N VAL A 46 3.92 5.30 15.08
CA VAL A 46 3.87 4.69 13.75
C VAL A 46 4.00 5.76 12.67
N ARG A 47 4.76 5.46 11.61
CA ARG A 47 4.85 6.28 10.40
C ARG A 47 4.44 5.43 9.22
N ILE A 48 3.25 5.67 8.69
CA ILE A 48 2.78 5.02 7.47
C ILE A 48 3.34 5.81 6.28
N VAL A 49 4.00 5.12 5.35
CA VAL A 49 4.78 5.76 4.28
C VAL A 49 4.49 5.04 2.96
N GLU A 50 4.06 5.80 1.96
CA GLU A 50 3.72 5.28 0.63
C GLU A 50 4.89 5.43 -0.34
N VAL A 51 5.20 4.36 -1.08
CA VAL A 51 6.11 4.36 -2.23
C VAL A 51 5.46 3.62 -3.43
N ARG A 52 4.91 4.38 -4.37
CA ARG A 52 4.28 3.90 -5.61
C ARG A 52 5.22 3.93 -6.81
N VAL A 53 4.91 3.19 -7.87
CA VAL A 53 5.52 3.38 -9.19
C VAL A 53 4.99 4.66 -9.85
N GLU A 54 3.66 4.81 -9.86
CA GLU A 54 2.92 5.81 -10.64
C GLU A 54 2.69 7.11 -9.83
N PRO A 55 3.20 8.26 -10.28
CA PRO A 55 2.97 9.56 -9.63
C PRO A 55 1.50 10.00 -9.68
N GLY A 56 1.12 10.90 -8.77
CA GLY A 56 -0.21 11.51 -8.83
C GLY A 56 -1.37 10.56 -8.46
N LEU A 57 -1.10 9.39 -7.87
CA LEU A 57 -2.13 8.45 -7.36
C LEU A 57 -2.50 8.72 -5.89
N TYR A 58 -1.53 9.10 -5.07
CA TYR A 58 -1.68 9.42 -3.65
C TYR A 58 -2.78 10.46 -3.39
N GLU A 59 -2.81 11.50 -4.22
CA GLU A 59 -3.74 12.63 -4.20
C GLU A 59 -5.19 12.24 -4.55
N ARG A 60 -5.42 11.00 -5.01
CA ARG A 60 -6.75 10.46 -5.35
C ARG A 60 -7.41 9.70 -4.19
N GLY A 61 -6.72 9.54 -3.07
CA GLY A 61 -7.20 8.88 -1.85
C GLY A 61 -6.25 7.78 -1.40
N ASP A 62 -5.83 7.85 -0.14
CA ASP A 62 -4.83 6.97 0.45
C ASP A 62 -5.07 6.79 1.97
N ILE A 63 -4.27 5.95 2.64
CA ILE A 63 -4.39 5.63 4.07
C ILE A 63 -4.29 6.91 4.93
N PRO A 64 -5.23 7.16 5.87
CA PRO A 64 -5.19 8.33 6.74
C PRO A 64 -3.88 8.43 7.53
N GLY A 65 -3.25 9.61 7.52
CA GLY A 65 -1.99 9.85 8.22
C GLY A 65 -0.73 9.32 7.50
N ALA A 66 -0.87 8.73 6.31
CA ALA A 66 0.27 8.36 5.48
C ALA A 66 1.04 9.58 4.95
N GLN A 67 2.25 9.32 4.44
CA GLN A 67 3.10 10.31 3.80
C GLN A 67 3.70 9.73 2.51
N ASN A 68 3.63 10.49 1.41
CA ASN A 68 4.19 10.07 0.13
C ASN A 68 5.73 10.20 0.07
N VAL A 69 6.36 9.25 -0.61
CA VAL A 69 7.77 9.28 -1.03
C VAL A 69 7.85 9.02 -2.54
N ALA A 70 8.26 10.04 -3.28
CA ALA A 70 8.37 9.97 -4.73
C ALA A 70 9.72 9.33 -5.12
N TRP A 71 9.71 8.02 -5.39
CA TRP A 71 10.93 7.20 -5.56
C TRP A 71 12.01 7.83 -6.46
N HIS A 72 11.59 8.38 -7.60
CA HIS A 72 12.43 8.96 -8.65
C HIS A 72 13.08 10.31 -8.28
N THR A 73 12.73 10.89 -7.13
CA THR A 73 13.21 12.22 -6.69
C THR A 73 13.61 12.26 -5.23
N ASP A 74 13.03 11.43 -4.36
CA ASP A 74 13.37 11.35 -2.92
C ASP A 74 14.47 10.31 -2.64
N LEU A 75 14.42 9.13 -3.29
CA LEU A 75 15.23 7.96 -2.94
C LEU A 75 16.41 7.67 -3.90
N VAL A 76 16.43 8.29 -5.08
CA VAL A 76 17.55 8.24 -6.05
C VAL A 76 18.30 9.56 -6.13
N ASP A 77 19.51 9.54 -6.69
CA ASP A 77 20.09 10.74 -7.29
C ASP A 77 19.35 11.08 -8.61
N THR A 78 19.27 12.36 -8.96
CA THR A 78 18.52 12.86 -10.14
C THR A 78 19.42 13.24 -11.32
N VAL A 79 20.74 13.06 -11.19
CA VAL A 79 21.76 13.32 -12.22
C VAL A 79 22.62 12.07 -12.44
N GLU A 80 23.05 11.42 -11.35
CA GLU A 80 23.80 10.18 -11.37
C GLU A 80 22.86 8.97 -11.30
N ARG A 81 23.28 7.81 -11.85
CA ARG A 81 22.52 6.55 -11.75
C ARG A 81 22.81 5.85 -10.41
N ASP A 82 22.41 6.50 -9.32
CA ASP A 82 22.74 6.12 -7.95
C ASP A 82 21.53 6.29 -7.01
N ILE A 83 21.62 5.76 -5.80
CA ILE A 83 20.70 6.07 -4.71
C ILE A 83 20.93 7.51 -4.19
N ALA A 84 19.96 8.07 -3.47
CA ALA A 84 20.06 9.42 -2.93
C ALA A 84 21.30 9.60 -2.04
N LYS A 85 22.03 10.71 -2.17
CA LYS A 85 23.18 10.97 -1.30
C LYS A 85 22.75 11.04 0.19
N PRO A 86 23.57 10.62 1.17
CA PRO A 86 23.12 10.38 2.55
C PRO A 86 22.41 11.57 3.21
N GLU A 87 22.82 12.80 2.88
CA GLU A 87 22.26 14.06 3.39
C GLU A 87 20.82 14.25 2.93
N LYS A 88 20.52 13.88 1.68
CA LYS A 88 19.19 13.90 1.07
C LYS A 88 18.28 12.85 1.71
N PHE A 89 18.79 11.65 1.97
CA PHE A 89 18.04 10.63 2.70
C PHE A 89 17.80 11.00 4.17
N GLN A 90 18.77 11.63 4.84
CA GLN A 90 18.57 12.18 6.20
C GLN A 90 17.50 13.28 6.22
N ALA A 91 17.47 14.15 5.21
CA ALA A 91 16.40 15.15 5.06
C ALA A 91 15.02 14.49 4.84
N LEU A 92 14.96 13.41 4.05
CA LEU A 92 13.75 12.61 3.85
C LEU A 92 13.28 11.94 5.16
N ALA A 93 14.16 11.28 5.91
CA ALA A 93 13.83 10.65 7.19
C ALA A 93 13.29 11.68 8.20
N ARG A 94 13.87 12.88 8.25
CA ARG A 94 13.38 14.00 9.06
C ARG A 94 12.02 14.51 8.57
N ARG A 95 11.80 14.65 7.26
CA ARG A 95 10.49 15.02 6.66
C ARG A 95 9.41 14.04 7.09
N LEU A 96 9.71 12.74 7.04
CA LEU A 96 8.79 11.66 7.40
C LEU A 96 8.58 11.50 8.91
N GLY A 97 9.29 12.25 9.76
CA GLY A 97 9.21 12.13 11.21
C GLY A 97 9.72 10.80 11.75
N VAL A 98 10.76 10.24 11.10
CA VAL A 98 11.41 8.98 11.46
C VAL A 98 12.55 9.22 12.44
N ASP A 99 12.48 8.53 13.59
CA ASP A 99 13.50 8.51 14.64
C ASP A 99 13.61 7.08 15.20
N LYS A 100 14.66 6.79 15.96
CA LYS A 100 15.02 5.48 16.52
C LYS A 100 13.90 4.74 17.30
N ASP A 101 12.90 5.47 17.81
CA ASP A 101 11.79 4.93 18.62
C ASP A 101 10.45 4.79 17.86
N VAL A 102 10.44 4.94 16.53
CA VAL A 102 9.21 4.80 15.70
C VAL A 102 9.24 3.57 14.79
N THR A 103 8.07 2.97 14.60
CA THR A 103 7.84 1.91 13.59
C THR A 103 7.46 2.55 12.27
N VAL A 104 8.30 2.39 11.24
CA VAL A 104 7.96 2.76 9.87
C VAL A 104 7.19 1.61 9.21
N VAL A 105 6.11 1.91 8.50
CA VAL A 105 5.30 0.95 7.73
C VAL A 105 5.26 1.39 6.27
N LEU A 106 5.94 0.63 5.40
CA LEU A 106 6.01 0.90 3.96
C LEU A 106 4.98 0.08 3.18
N TYR A 107 4.31 0.73 2.24
CA TYR A 107 3.36 0.11 1.30
C TYR A 107 3.32 0.87 -0.04
N GLY A 108 2.65 0.32 -1.05
CA GLY A 108 2.50 0.99 -2.34
C GLY A 108 1.50 0.32 -3.27
N ASP A 109 1.71 0.54 -4.58
CA ASP A 109 1.05 -0.22 -5.65
C ASP A 109 1.89 -1.45 -6.04
N SER A 110 1.51 -2.11 -7.15
CA SER A 110 2.37 -3.09 -7.85
C SER A 110 2.93 -4.20 -6.94
N ASN A 111 2.05 -4.76 -6.08
CA ASN A 111 2.38 -5.76 -5.05
C ASN A 111 3.55 -5.33 -4.13
N ASN A 112 3.57 -4.06 -3.73
CA ASN A 112 4.55 -3.44 -2.83
C ASN A 112 6.01 -3.46 -3.35
N TRP A 113 6.25 -3.58 -4.67
CA TRP A 113 7.61 -3.57 -5.25
C TRP A 113 8.43 -2.35 -4.80
N PHE A 114 7.92 -1.13 -5.03
CA PHE A 114 8.67 0.08 -4.65
C PHE A 114 8.70 0.35 -3.14
N ALA A 115 7.73 -0.16 -2.39
CA ALA A 115 7.78 -0.17 -0.93
C ALA A 115 8.88 -1.10 -0.38
N ALA A 116 9.09 -2.26 -1.00
CA ALA A 116 10.19 -3.16 -0.67
C ALA A 116 11.56 -2.58 -1.06
N TRP A 117 11.65 -1.88 -2.18
CA TRP A 117 12.86 -1.14 -2.56
C TRP A 117 13.13 0.05 -1.62
N GLY A 118 12.09 0.77 -1.18
CA GLY A 118 12.19 1.77 -0.11
C GLY A 118 12.68 1.16 1.21
N ALA A 119 12.18 -0.01 1.60
CA ALA A 119 12.62 -0.70 2.82
C ALA A 119 14.11 -1.09 2.74
N TRP A 120 14.57 -1.56 1.58
CA TRP A 120 15.99 -1.80 1.31
C TRP A 120 16.82 -0.52 1.46
N ALA A 121 16.36 0.61 0.89
CA ALA A 121 17.06 1.88 1.03
C ALA A 121 17.19 2.32 2.50
N PHE A 122 16.13 2.20 3.31
CA PHE A 122 16.20 2.50 4.76
C PHE A 122 17.27 1.68 5.49
N VAL A 123 17.40 0.39 5.16
CA VAL A 123 18.45 -0.50 5.72
C VAL A 123 19.85 -0.07 5.26
N ILE A 124 20.03 0.34 4.01
CA ILE A 124 21.32 0.84 3.48
C ILE A 124 21.84 2.06 4.25
N TYR A 125 20.96 2.99 4.66
CA TYR A 125 21.35 4.16 5.46
C TYR A 125 21.36 3.89 6.99
N GLY A 126 21.23 2.64 7.43
CA GLY A 126 21.36 2.25 8.83
C GLY A 126 20.19 2.65 9.75
N LEU A 127 19.00 2.88 9.19
CA LEU A 127 17.78 3.00 10.01
C LEU A 127 17.28 1.59 10.43
N PRO A 128 16.50 1.47 11.52
CA PRO A 128 15.81 0.23 11.87
C PRO A 128 14.97 -0.29 10.69
N GLU A 129 14.97 -1.61 10.42
CA GLU A 129 14.26 -2.17 9.26
C GLU A 129 12.76 -1.80 9.32
N PRO A 130 12.22 -1.08 8.31
CA PRO A 130 10.80 -0.79 8.25
C PRO A 130 9.97 -2.05 8.14
N ARG A 131 8.83 -2.07 8.82
CA ARG A 131 7.79 -3.06 8.53
C ARG A 131 7.18 -2.76 7.17
N ARG A 132 6.70 -3.79 6.48
CA ARG A 132 5.99 -3.70 5.20
C ARG A 132 4.54 -4.14 5.39
N GLY A 133 3.61 -3.50 4.70
CA GLY A 133 2.22 -3.98 4.65
C GLY A 133 2.14 -5.35 3.96
N ALA A 134 1.37 -6.29 4.52
CA ALA A 134 1.17 -7.62 3.94
C ALA A 134 0.29 -7.60 2.66
N GLY A 135 -0.53 -6.56 2.48
CA GLY A 135 -1.28 -6.28 1.26
C GLY A 135 -0.82 -4.97 0.59
N SER A 136 -1.28 -4.72 -0.64
CA SER A 136 -1.07 -3.44 -1.31
C SER A 136 -1.85 -2.32 -0.62
N GLY A 137 -1.42 -1.07 -0.77
CA GLY A 137 -2.14 0.09 -0.18
C GLY A 137 -3.59 0.19 -0.64
N ARG A 138 -3.90 -0.34 -1.83
CA ARG A 138 -5.24 -0.34 -2.41
C ARG A 138 -6.19 -1.37 -1.78
N GLU A 139 -5.65 -2.45 -1.22
CA GLU A 139 -6.41 -3.45 -0.45
C GLU A 139 -6.68 -2.92 0.96
N ILE A 140 -5.69 -2.29 1.59
CA ILE A 140 -5.80 -1.67 2.93
C ILE A 140 -6.77 -0.46 2.90
N PHE A 141 -6.66 0.42 1.90
CA PHE A 141 -7.64 1.49 1.64
C PHE A 141 -8.99 0.97 1.09
N GLY A 142 -9.08 -0.34 0.84
CA GLY A 142 -10.32 -1.06 0.54
C GLY A 142 -11.04 -1.52 1.81
N SER A 143 -10.34 -2.23 2.70
CA SER A 143 -10.87 -2.70 3.99
C SER A 143 -11.27 -1.53 4.88
N SER A 144 -10.43 -0.50 5.01
CA SER A 144 -10.66 0.65 5.90
C SER A 144 -11.89 1.48 5.51
N ARG A 145 -12.44 1.28 4.29
CA ARG A 145 -13.68 1.91 3.82
C ARG A 145 -14.94 1.11 4.14
N SER A 146 -14.79 -0.13 4.60
CA SER A 146 -15.87 -0.96 5.13
C SER A 146 -16.21 -0.58 6.59
N ALA A 147 -15.28 0.06 7.29
CA ALA A 147 -15.45 0.61 8.63
C ALA A 147 -16.25 1.93 8.65
N GLU A 148 -17.52 1.84 8.23
CA GLU A 148 -18.58 2.86 8.30
C GLU A 148 -18.31 4.20 7.53
N PRO A 149 -19.17 4.59 6.55
CA PRO A 149 -19.10 5.91 5.94
C PRO A 149 -19.45 7.00 6.96
N ARG A 150 -18.44 7.62 7.58
CA ARG A 150 -18.60 8.74 8.52
C ARG A 150 -19.34 9.88 7.82
N ARG A 151 -20.66 9.98 8.04
CA ARG A 151 -21.58 10.84 7.29
C ARG A 151 -21.09 12.28 7.23
N THR A 152 -20.65 12.72 6.05
CA THR A 152 -20.53 14.13 5.74
C THR A 152 -21.93 14.74 5.79
N ALA A 153 -22.13 15.75 6.63
CA ALA A 153 -23.39 16.48 6.68
C ALA A 153 -23.67 17.10 5.29
N PRO A 154 -24.93 17.09 4.81
CA PRO A 154 -25.25 17.64 3.50
C PRO A 154 -24.87 19.13 3.45
N ALA A 155 -24.14 19.53 2.41
CA ALA A 155 -23.76 20.92 2.22
C ALA A 155 -25.02 21.80 2.17
N GLY A 156 -25.04 22.85 3.01
CA GLY A 156 -26.16 23.78 3.06
C GLY A 156 -26.45 24.42 1.70
N PRO A 157 -27.71 24.76 1.39
CA PRO A 157 -28.12 25.16 0.05
C PRO A 157 -27.32 26.36 -0.45
N SER A 158 -26.68 26.20 -1.61
CA SER A 158 -25.82 27.23 -2.20
C SER A 158 -26.64 28.49 -2.51
N ARG A 159 -26.17 29.64 -2.00
CA ARG A 159 -26.79 30.94 -2.31
C ARG A 159 -26.62 31.27 -3.79
N ARG A 160 -27.64 30.93 -4.59
CA ARG A 160 -27.75 31.30 -6.00
C ARG A 160 -27.61 32.83 -6.13
N PHE A 161 -26.51 33.29 -6.74
CA PHE A 161 -26.26 34.72 -6.95
C PHE A 161 -27.40 35.35 -7.76
N ARG A 162 -28.08 36.32 -7.14
CA ARG A 162 -29.13 37.11 -7.78
C ARG A 162 -28.47 38.21 -8.60
N ARG A 163 -28.54 38.15 -9.93
CA ARG A 163 -28.28 39.33 -10.76
C ARG A 163 -29.36 40.37 -10.42
N HIS A 164 -28.92 41.56 -10.04
CA HIS A 164 -29.77 42.75 -9.95
C HIS A 164 -29.63 43.55 -11.27
N PRO A 165 -30.56 44.48 -11.56
CA PRO A 165 -31.07 44.71 -12.91
C PRO A 165 -30.08 45.37 -13.87
#